data_AF-A0A3M1W3W7-F1
#
_entry.id   AF-A0A3M1W3W7-F1
#
_cell.length_a   1.000
_cell.length_b   1.000
_cell.length_c   1.000
_cell.angle_alpha   90.00
_cell.angle_beta   90.00
_cell.angle_gamma   90.00
#
_symmetry.space_group_name_H-M   'P 1'
#
loop_
_entity.id
_entity.type
_entity.pdbx_description
1 polymer ?
#
loop_
_entity_poly.entity_id
_entity_poly.type
_entity_poly.pdbx_seq_one_letter_code
_entity_poly.pdbx_strand_id
1 'polypeptide(L)'
;MIELDVDQREILQRELRRVMPSLAPATTLRHRYERLSEALGAGAVPQELMDALEQVLEMMLSTSRPRRVYGPAAEQALIALYQQTPAGARLRQLVDQVNRSLTMLKAQRIERLSFSLKRPGAYQLTIGTDQCELLVSIGRDGVSVDQLSMGV
;
A
#
# COMPACT_ATOMS: atom_id res chain seq x y z
N MET A 1 4.32 -7.53 -16.96
CA MET A 1 2.99 -8.18 -16.91
C MET A 1 2.90 -8.92 -15.61
N ILE A 2 1.73 -8.97 -14.97
CA ILE A 2 1.50 -9.76 -13.75
C ILE A 2 0.44 -10.81 -14.06
N GLU A 3 0.70 -12.06 -13.70
CA GLU A 3 -0.25 -13.15 -13.77
C GLU A 3 -1.07 -13.22 -12.49
N LEU A 4 -2.35 -13.59 -12.62
CA LEU A 4 -3.29 -13.65 -11.52
C LEU A 4 -3.77 -15.08 -11.31
N ASP A 5 -3.79 -15.52 -10.06
CA ASP A 5 -4.48 -16.77 -9.72
C ASP A 5 -6.01 -16.62 -9.84
N VAL A 6 -6.71 -17.75 -9.75
CA VAL A 6 -8.18 -17.79 -9.92
C VAL A 6 -8.88 -16.93 -8.87
N ASP A 7 -8.45 -17.00 -7.61
CA ASP A 7 -9.09 -16.28 -6.50
C ASP A 7 -8.91 -14.76 -6.66
N GLN A 8 -7.70 -14.31 -6.98
CA GLN A 8 -7.36 -12.91 -7.26
C GLN A 8 -8.22 -12.36 -8.39
N ARG A 9 -8.36 -13.12 -9.49
CA ARG A 9 -9.19 -12.71 -10.64
C ARG A 9 -10.65 -12.55 -10.23
N GLU A 10 -11.22 -13.54 -9.55
CA GLU A 10 -12.62 -13.52 -9.15
C GLU A 10 -12.93 -12.35 -8.23
N ILE A 11 -12.08 -12.13 -7.22
CA ILE A 11 -12.22 -11.04 -6.25
C ILE A 11 -12.14 -9.68 -6.95
N LEU A 12 -11.10 -9.46 -7.77
CA LEU A 12 -10.89 -8.18 -8.46
C LEU A 12 -12.01 -7.88 -9.47
N GLN A 13 -12.45 -8.87 -10.23
CA GLN A 13 -13.58 -8.71 -11.15
C GLN A 13 -14.87 -8.36 -10.42
N ARG A 14 -15.14 -9.00 -9.28
CA ARG A 14 -16.34 -8.76 -8.49
C ARG A 14 -16.36 -7.33 -7.93
N GLU A 15 -15.23 -6.84 -7.42
CA GLU A 15 -15.14 -5.47 -6.91
C GLU A 15 -15.16 -4.43 -8.04
N LEU A 16 -14.53 -4.69 -9.19
CA LEU A 16 -14.66 -3.78 -10.35
C LEU A 16 -16.11 -3.69 -10.83
N ARG A 17 -16.82 -4.82 -10.99
CA ARG A 17 -18.25 -4.84 -11.36
C ARG A 17 -19.12 -4.04 -10.39
N ARG A 18 -18.72 -3.94 -9.13
CA ARG A 18 -19.43 -3.14 -8.11
C ARG A 18 -19.18 -1.64 -8.25
N VAL A 19 -17.97 -1.24 -8.65
CA VAL A 19 -17.58 0.19 -8.73
C VAL A 19 -17.92 0.79 -10.08
N MET A 20 -17.79 0.03 -11.17
CA MET A 20 -18.05 0.51 -12.54
C MET A 20 -19.38 1.25 -12.75
N PRO A 21 -20.53 0.83 -12.18
CA PRO A 21 -21.81 1.53 -12.35
C PRO A 21 -21.82 2.96 -11.78
N SER A 22 -20.92 3.28 -10.85
CA SER A 22 -20.79 4.63 -10.28
C SER A 22 -20.01 5.60 -11.18
N LEU A 23 -19.35 5.09 -12.22
CA LEU A 23 -18.57 5.88 -13.17
C LEU A 23 -19.43 6.35 -14.34
N ALA A 24 -19.28 7.63 -14.69
CA ALA A 24 -20.00 8.21 -15.82
C ALA A 24 -19.62 7.49 -17.15
N PRO A 25 -20.61 7.16 -18.01
CA PRO A 25 -20.43 6.28 -19.17
C PRO A 25 -19.36 6.68 -20.19
N ALA A 26 -19.17 7.97 -20.43
CA ALA A 26 -18.28 8.48 -21.48
C ALA A 26 -16.94 9.01 -20.94
N THR A 27 -16.48 8.49 -19.80
CA THR A 27 -15.22 8.95 -19.18
C THR A 27 -14.05 8.06 -19.56
N THR A 28 -12.89 8.69 -19.80
CA THR A 28 -11.61 7.98 -20.00
C THR A 28 -11.31 7.02 -18.85
N LEU A 29 -11.73 7.37 -17.63
CA LEU A 29 -11.60 6.51 -16.45
C LEU A 29 -12.40 5.21 -16.57
N ARG A 30 -13.64 5.28 -17.06
CA ARG A 30 -14.47 4.10 -17.27
C ARG A 30 -13.86 3.17 -18.31
N HIS A 31 -13.43 3.71 -19.46
CA HIS A 31 -12.74 2.91 -20.48
C HIS A 31 -11.48 2.22 -19.94
N ARG A 32 -10.71 2.91 -19.09
CA ARG A 32 -9.53 2.33 -18.44
C ARG A 32 -9.89 1.14 -17.54
N TYR A 33 -11.00 1.20 -16.81
CA TYR A 33 -11.46 0.10 -15.96
C TYR A 33 -12.14 -1.03 -16.73
N GLU A 34 -12.78 -0.74 -17.86
CA GLU A 34 -13.27 -1.76 -18.80
C GLU A 34 -12.11 -2.59 -19.34
N ARG A 35 -11.05 -1.94 -19.85
CA ARG A 35 -9.82 -2.62 -20.29
C ARG A 35 -9.15 -3.43 -19.18
N LEU A 36 -9.14 -2.91 -17.94
CA LEU A 36 -8.65 -3.66 -16.79
C LEU A 36 -9.52 -4.91 -16.54
N SER A 37 -10.84 -4.78 -16.55
CA SER A 37 -11.76 -5.90 -16.36
C SER A 37 -11.55 -7.01 -17.40
N GLU A 38 -11.29 -6.65 -18.66
CA GLU A 38 -10.94 -7.61 -19.72
C GLU A 38 -9.63 -8.34 -19.42
N ALA A 39 -8.59 -7.60 -19.03
CA ALA A 39 -7.28 -8.17 -18.67
C ALA A 39 -7.37 -9.13 -17.46
N LEU A 40 -8.16 -8.78 -16.44
CA LEU A 40 -8.45 -9.69 -15.32
C LEU A 40 -9.19 -10.96 -15.78
N GLY A 41 -10.08 -10.82 -16.78
CA GLY A 41 -10.74 -11.93 -17.48
C GLY A 41 -9.75 -12.90 -18.08
N ALA A 42 -8.75 -12.39 -18.79
CA ALA A 42 -7.66 -13.17 -19.38
C ALA A 42 -6.68 -13.74 -18.33
N GLY A 43 -6.70 -13.23 -17.10
CA GLY A 43 -5.84 -13.69 -16.00
C GLY A 43 -4.42 -13.12 -16.00
N ALA A 44 -4.17 -12.12 -16.84
CA ALA A 44 -2.89 -11.44 -16.91
C ALA A 44 -3.10 -9.95 -17.14
N VAL A 45 -2.43 -9.11 -16.33
CA VAL A 45 -2.51 -7.65 -16.43
C VAL A 45 -1.26 -7.10 -17.13
N PRO A 46 -1.40 -6.49 -18.32
CA PRO A 46 -0.29 -5.88 -19.03
C PRO A 46 0.22 -4.63 -18.30
N GLN A 47 1.47 -4.25 -18.56
CA GLN A 47 2.13 -3.15 -17.84
C GLN A 47 1.42 -1.80 -18.01
N GLU A 48 0.80 -1.56 -19.17
CA GLU A 48 0.02 -0.36 -19.46
C GLU A 48 -1.25 -0.19 -18.59
N LEU A 49 -1.73 -1.26 -17.96
CA LEU A 49 -2.89 -1.24 -17.05
C LEU A 49 -2.47 -1.31 -15.58
N MET A 50 -1.17 -1.31 -15.29
CA MET A 50 -0.65 -1.50 -13.94
C MET A 50 -1.12 -0.42 -12.97
N ASP A 51 -1.01 0.84 -13.37
CA ASP A 51 -1.51 1.96 -12.56
C ASP A 51 -3.01 1.82 -12.24
N ALA A 52 -3.80 1.18 -13.12
CA ALA A 52 -5.23 0.97 -12.89
C ALA A 52 -5.45 -0.13 -11.84
N LEU A 53 -4.69 -1.22 -11.95
CA LEU A 53 -4.69 -2.30 -10.97
C LEU A 53 -4.27 -1.79 -9.59
N GLU A 54 -3.20 -0.99 -9.52
CA GLU A 54 -2.71 -0.37 -8.29
C GLU A 54 -3.80 0.46 -7.59
N GLN A 55 -4.50 1.33 -8.33
CA GLN A 55 -5.59 2.15 -7.77
C GLN A 55 -6.73 1.30 -7.22
N VAL A 56 -7.11 0.23 -7.93
CA VAL A 56 -8.17 -0.69 -7.47
C VAL A 56 -7.73 -1.42 -6.21
N LEU A 57 -6.51 -1.95 -6.18
CA LEU A 57 -5.95 -2.63 -5.02
C LEU A 57 -5.83 -1.70 -3.81
N GLU A 58 -5.36 -0.46 -3.99
CA GLU A 58 -5.29 0.54 -2.91
C GLU A 58 -6.67 0.87 -2.34
N MET A 59 -7.64 1.14 -3.21
CA MET A 59 -9.02 1.39 -2.81
C MET A 59 -9.60 0.19 -2.05
N MET A 60 -9.34 -1.02 -2.53
CA MET A 60 -9.82 -2.24 -1.88
C MET A 60 -9.15 -2.46 -0.54
N LEU A 61 -7.83 -2.36 -0.43
CA LEU A 61 -7.05 -2.66 0.79
C LEU A 61 -7.16 -1.56 1.84
N SER A 62 -7.46 -0.31 1.46
CA SER A 62 -7.70 0.79 2.41
C SER A 62 -9.02 0.66 3.16
N THR A 63 -9.99 -0.06 2.59
CA THR A 63 -11.20 -0.47 3.29
C THR A 63 -10.98 -1.90 3.72
N SER A 64 -11.10 -2.29 4.99
CA SER A 64 -10.92 -3.68 5.44
C SER A 64 -11.95 -4.70 4.86
N ARG A 65 -12.61 -4.32 3.76
CA ARG A 65 -13.61 -5.08 3.02
C ARG A 65 -13.09 -6.40 2.47
N PRO A 66 -11.91 -6.52 1.83
CA PRO A 66 -11.47 -7.81 1.32
C PRO A 66 -11.42 -8.86 2.43
N ARG A 67 -10.89 -8.49 3.60
CA ARG A 67 -10.89 -9.31 4.80
C ARG A 67 -12.30 -9.71 5.27
N ARG A 68 -13.23 -8.75 5.28
CA ARG A 68 -14.60 -8.95 5.77
C ARG A 68 -15.47 -9.79 4.84
N VAL A 69 -15.25 -9.70 3.52
CA VAL A 69 -16.09 -10.33 2.50
C VAL A 69 -15.50 -11.65 2.01
N TYR A 70 -14.18 -11.71 1.83
CA TYR A 70 -13.46 -12.85 1.25
C TYR A 70 -12.53 -13.55 2.25
N GLY A 71 -12.40 -13.01 3.46
CA GLY A 71 -11.60 -13.59 4.54
C GLY A 71 -10.13 -13.11 4.58
N PRO A 72 -9.39 -13.46 5.64
CA PRO A 72 -8.00 -13.03 5.82
C PRO A 72 -7.04 -13.52 4.73
N ALA A 73 -7.22 -14.74 4.23
CA ALA A 73 -6.36 -15.31 3.19
C ALA A 73 -6.47 -14.51 1.87
N ALA A 74 -7.68 -14.10 1.50
CA ALA A 74 -7.91 -13.27 0.32
C ALA A 74 -7.27 -11.88 0.44
N GLU A 75 -7.36 -11.24 1.62
CA GLU A 75 -6.66 -9.97 1.86
C GLU A 75 -5.14 -10.13 1.73
N GLN A 76 -4.57 -11.19 2.29
CA GLN A 76 -3.15 -11.49 2.16
C GLN A 76 -2.72 -11.73 0.70
N ALA A 77 -3.53 -12.46 -0.08
CA ALA A 77 -3.27 -12.67 -1.51
C ALA A 77 -3.27 -11.34 -2.29
N LEU A 78 -4.21 -10.44 -2.00
CA LEU A 78 -4.25 -9.12 -2.63
C LEU A 78 -3.10 -8.20 -2.19
N ILE A 79 -2.66 -8.29 -0.93
CA ILE A 79 -1.45 -7.59 -0.46
C ILE A 79 -0.23 -8.11 -1.20
N ALA A 80 -0.09 -9.44 -1.35
CA ALA A 80 1.01 -10.06 -2.08
C ALA A 80 1.00 -9.64 -3.55
N LEU A 81 -0.17 -9.60 -4.19
CA LEU A 81 -0.34 -9.09 -5.54
C LEU A 81 0.05 -7.61 -5.65
N TYR A 82 -0.42 -6.76 -4.72
CA TYR A 82 -0.05 -5.34 -4.71
C TYR A 82 1.47 -5.16 -4.57
N GLN A 83 2.15 -5.95 -3.73
CA GLN A 83 3.61 -5.90 -3.59
C GLN A 83 4.38 -6.25 -4.88
N GLN A 84 3.75 -6.93 -5.84
CA GLN A 84 4.35 -7.23 -7.15
C GLN A 84 4.23 -6.06 -8.15
N THR A 85 3.39 -5.06 -7.86
CA THR A 85 3.23 -3.86 -8.69
C THR A 85 4.40 -2.88 -8.49
N PRO A 86 4.70 -2.00 -9.47
CA PRO A 86 5.68 -0.92 -9.30
C PRO A 86 5.44 -0.02 -8.08
N ALA A 87 4.19 0.34 -7.74
CA ALA A 87 3.87 1.08 -6.53
C ALA A 87 4.14 0.27 -5.26
N GLY A 88 3.71 -0.99 -5.21
CA GLY A 88 3.97 -1.87 -4.08
C GLY A 88 5.46 -2.17 -3.87
N ALA A 89 6.23 -2.32 -4.95
CA ALA A 89 7.67 -2.49 -4.90
C ALA A 89 8.37 -1.25 -4.30
N ARG A 90 7.96 -0.04 -4.70
CA ARG A 90 8.45 1.21 -4.09
C ARG A 90 8.13 1.29 -2.60
N LEU A 91 6.90 0.94 -2.20
CA LEU A 91 6.51 0.91 -0.78
C LEU A 91 7.32 -0.12 0.02
N ARG A 92 7.58 -1.31 -0.55
CA ARG A 92 8.45 -2.31 0.08
C ARG A 92 9.86 -1.75 0.29
N GLN A 93 10.43 -1.05 -0.69
CA GLN A 93 11.76 -0.43 -0.55
C GLN A 93 11.80 0.60 0.58
N LEU A 94 10.75 1.42 0.72
CA LEU A 94 10.62 2.39 1.81
C LEU A 94 10.55 1.69 3.18
N VAL A 95 9.74 0.64 3.30
CA VAL A 95 9.65 -0.16 4.53
C VAL A 95 10.99 -0.79 4.88
N ASP A 96 11.69 -1.38 3.90
CA ASP A 96 13.01 -1.96 4.11
C ASP A 96 14.04 -0.91 4.56
N GLN A 97 13.96 0.31 4.02
CA GLN A 97 14.81 1.42 4.44
C GLN A 97 14.54 1.83 5.88
N VAL A 98 13.27 2.02 6.26
CA VAL A 98 12.89 2.35 7.64
C VAL A 98 13.32 1.24 8.59
N ASN A 99 13.11 -0.03 8.25
CA ASN A 99 13.56 -1.16 9.06
C ASN A 99 15.07 -1.16 9.26
N ARG A 100 15.87 -0.86 8.22
CA ARG A 100 17.34 -0.70 8.35
C ARG A 100 17.68 0.42 9.32
N SER A 101 17.03 1.57 9.24
CA SER A 101 17.25 2.67 10.20
C SER A 101 16.86 2.30 11.63
N LEU A 102 15.75 1.58 11.81
CA LEU A 102 15.31 1.11 13.13
C LEU A 102 16.30 0.13 13.77
N THR A 103 17.13 -0.57 13.00
CA THR A 103 18.18 -1.44 13.58
C THR A 103 19.22 -0.68 14.41
N MET A 104 19.40 0.63 14.19
CA MET A 104 20.30 1.46 14.99
C MET A 104 19.84 1.58 16.45
N LEU A 105 18.54 1.44 16.70
CA LEU A 105 17.96 1.52 18.05
C LEU A 105 18.15 0.22 18.85
N LYS A 106 18.71 -0.83 18.23
CA LYS A 106 18.89 -2.12 18.88
C LYS A 106 19.85 -1.97 20.07
N ALA A 107 19.44 -2.51 21.22
CA ALA A 107 20.16 -2.43 22.49
C ALA A 107 20.29 -1.02 23.10
N GLN A 108 19.64 -0.01 22.53
CA GLN A 108 19.50 1.31 23.15
C GLN A 108 18.27 1.31 24.08
N ARG A 109 18.31 2.15 25.12
CA ARG A 109 17.17 2.33 26.03
C ARG A 109 16.24 3.37 25.42
N ILE A 110 15.01 2.97 25.11
CA ILE A 110 13.97 3.91 24.69
C ILE A 110 13.56 4.79 25.88
N GLU A 111 13.68 6.10 25.72
CA GLU A 111 13.32 7.09 26.73
C GLU A 111 12.01 7.80 26.41
N ARG A 112 11.71 7.98 25.11
CA ARG A 112 10.51 8.69 24.65
C ARG A 112 9.98 8.11 23.36
N LEU A 113 8.66 7.90 23.32
CA LEU A 113 7.91 7.62 22.10
C LEU A 113 6.75 8.61 22.04
N SER A 114 6.65 9.37 20.94
CA SER A 114 5.54 10.30 20.77
C SER A 114 5.10 10.41 19.32
N PHE A 115 3.79 10.44 19.11
CA PHE A 115 3.19 10.77 17.84
C PHE A 115 2.84 12.25 17.77
N SER A 116 3.02 12.85 16.60
CA SER A 116 2.50 14.17 16.26
C SER A 116 1.74 14.14 14.94
N LEU A 117 0.65 14.88 14.86
CA LEU A 117 -0.09 15.08 13.62
C LEU A 117 0.63 16.16 12.79
N LYS A 118 1.00 15.85 11.56
CA LYS A 118 1.57 16.84 10.62
C LYS A 118 0.50 17.46 9.74
N ARG A 119 -0.40 16.62 9.22
CA ARG A 119 -1.59 16.97 8.43
C ARG A 119 -2.56 15.78 8.47
N PRO A 120 -3.85 15.95 8.11
CA PRO A 120 -4.79 14.83 8.07
C PRO A 120 -4.23 13.63 7.29
N GLY A 121 -4.17 12.47 7.94
CA GLY A 121 -3.63 11.24 7.36
C GLY A 121 -2.10 11.16 7.26
N ALA A 122 -1.36 12.11 7.84
CA ALA A 122 0.10 12.05 7.96
C ALA A 122 0.57 12.36 9.39
N TYR A 123 1.35 11.44 9.93
CA TYR A 123 1.80 11.43 11.31
C TYR A 123 3.31 11.31 11.36
N GLN A 124 3.92 11.86 12.41
CA GLN A 124 5.34 11.65 12.70
C GLN A 124 5.47 10.94 14.05
N LEU A 125 6.21 9.83 14.05
CA LEU A 125 6.66 9.13 15.24
C LEU A 125 8.07 9.62 15.60
N THR A 126 8.23 10.15 16.80
CA THR A 126 9.54 10.45 17.39
C THR A 126 9.94 9.32 18.33
N ILE A 127 11.13 8.78 18.13
CA ILE A 127 11.75 7.77 18.99
C ILE A 127 13.02 8.37 19.59
N GLY A 128 12.97 8.73 20.86
CA GLY A 128 14.11 9.18 21.64
C GLY A 128 14.70 8.03 22.45
N THR A 129 16.01 7.89 22.40
CA THR A 129 16.81 6.93 23.18
C THR A 129 17.88 7.66 23.97
N ASP A 130 18.60 6.93 24.80
CA ASP A 130 19.79 7.39 25.52
C ASP A 130 20.95 7.84 24.58
N GLN A 131 20.89 7.51 23.28
CA GLN A 131 21.98 7.77 22.33
C GLN A 131 21.58 8.59 21.11
N CYS A 132 20.30 8.59 20.72
CA CYS A 132 19.83 9.28 19.53
C CYS A 132 18.32 9.58 19.55
N GLU A 133 17.91 10.47 18.66
CA GLU A 133 16.51 10.71 18.29
C GLU A 133 16.28 10.37 16.81
N LEU A 134 15.26 9.56 16.55
CA LEU A 134 14.82 9.16 15.21
C LEU A 134 13.41 9.71 14.94
N LEU A 135 13.23 10.36 13.79
CA LEU A 135 11.93 10.82 13.31
C LEU A 135 11.46 9.97 12.13
N VAL A 136 10.30 9.33 12.28
CA VAL A 136 9.67 8.49 11.25
C VAL A 136 8.38 9.14 10.80
N SER A 137 8.28 9.49 9.52
CA SER A 137 7.06 9.98 8.90
C SER A 137 6.23 8.81 8.35
N ILE A 138 4.92 8.87 8.57
CA ILE A 138 3.95 7.83 8.20
C ILE A 138 2.77 8.52 7.52
N GLY A 139 2.43 8.10 6.30
CA GLY A 139 1.28 8.62 5.57
C GLY A 139 0.84 7.73 4.42
N ARG A 140 -0.02 8.29 3.55
CA ARG A 140 -0.54 7.58 2.37
C ARG A 140 0.56 7.10 1.43
N ASP A 141 1.63 7.88 1.30
CA ASP A 141 2.74 7.60 0.39
C ASP A 141 3.74 6.59 0.96
N GLY A 142 3.48 6.05 2.16
CA GLY A 142 4.31 5.08 2.84
C GLY A 142 4.96 5.61 4.11
N VAL A 143 6.14 5.09 4.40
CA VAL A 143 6.94 5.42 5.60
C VAL A 143 8.32 5.93 5.20
N SER A 144 8.84 6.93 5.91
CA SER A 144 10.18 7.49 5.69
C SER A 144 10.86 7.84 7.00
N VAL A 145 12.19 7.90 6.98
CA VAL A 145 12.99 8.50 8.06
C VAL A 145 13.36 9.91 7.64
N ASP A 146 12.95 10.90 8.42
CA ASP A 146 13.15 12.31 8.08
C ASP A 146 14.42 12.89 8.72
N GLN A 147 14.75 12.44 9.93
CA GLN A 147 15.90 12.95 10.68
C GLN A 147 16.43 11.91 11.66
N LEU A 148 17.75 11.81 11.72
CA LEU A 148 18.50 11.10 12.74
C LEU A 148 19.42 12.13 13.42
N SER A 149 19.20 12.39 14.70
CA SER A 149 20.05 13.26 15.51
C SER A 149 20.75 12.41 16.56
N MET A 150 22.08 12.41 16.58
CA MET A 150 22.85 11.75 17.65
C MET A 150 22.84 12.66 18.88
N GLY A 151 22.60 12.07 20.06
CA GLY A 151 22.76 12.77 21.34
C GLY A 151 24.23 13.11 21.58
N VAL A 152 24.49 14.31 22.11
CA VAL A 152 25.82 14.79 22.54
C VAL A 152 26.21 14.13 23.86
#